data_AF-A0A940EHL5-F1
#
_entry.id   AF-A0A940EHL5-F1
#
_cell.length_a   1.000
_cell.length_b   1.000
_cell.length_c   1.000
_cell.angle_alpha   90.00
_cell.angle_beta   90.00
_cell.angle_gamma   90.00
#
_symmetry.space_group_name_H-M   'P 1'
#
loop_
_entity.id
_entity.type
_entity.pdbx_description
1 polymer ?
#
loop_
_entity_poly.entity_id
_entity_poly.type
_entity_poly.pdbx_seq_one_letter_code
_entity_poly.pdbx_strand_id
1 'polypeptide(L)'
;MQQELAQNIRYGQARTATSERRASKPAGAELSRIVAFLAELGGEIEAALEPNTPNPHLNMVLHLLRCHIEGRLVSASSIVASAGVPYATAVRKLHDIQAAGLIEQRPRTKSGKSFSLHPSPALLERFNQLADRIDRIGSTTFAGGQPDRAHEDYYFGGTYVPGKAMIPPPHVLQSPLKMPGGLRILVHGDPTFMVMDHLKRQFEQIIGVDIHQRAFSIDRLREEALRNAERGKSRYDLIALDLPWVGEFVKKGLIQPLHRIMDVARLDPSDFHTAGWRAAHWDGVPYAVPSQTTPELMFYRKDMFAKAGLEPPRTTDDVIAAARHFHDSRNGQYGVAWNAARGTALGHTFMMTCAAFGQPIIDLPRTAGGFDADHLEGQEFRPRLDSERALAAAEYLVRLMDYSPPDILSMSWYERVRPFASGKVAMAYGYTLLAPYFELDETCPAHGNTGYLPHPHGPEGAPIAPVGGYVLAVPTNLAEDRVAGAVEALIAFTSPAAQKLYAQNGSRTAPRYSVGADPEVHGLSAIFETVDQMSWRDELQFWPRPPIPQISDIIRICGHELHDMLRGIAPPADSLARAQARAEEILRKPLT
;
A
#
# COMPACT_ATOMS: atom_id res chain seq x y z
N MET A 1 45.94 37.40 -45.70
CA MET A 1 47.30 37.54 -46.28
C MET A 1 48.26 36.97 -45.25
N GLN A 2 48.97 35.90 -45.63
CA GLN A 2 50.19 35.25 -45.09
C GLN A 2 50.69 35.65 -43.68
N GLN A 3 50.88 34.68 -42.75
CA GLN A 3 52.18 34.01 -42.45
C GLN A 3 53.29 35.04 -42.09
N GLU A 4 54.02 35.00 -40.97
CA GLU A 4 54.67 33.86 -40.28
C GLU A 4 55.55 34.41 -39.13
N LEU A 5 56.10 33.51 -38.29
CA LEU A 5 57.21 33.66 -37.33
C LEU A 5 57.01 34.57 -36.08
N ALA A 6 57.57 34.30 -34.89
CA ALA A 6 58.24 33.16 -34.26
C ALA A 6 58.63 33.60 -32.82
N GLN A 7 59.05 32.63 -31.99
CA GLN A 7 59.90 32.75 -30.79
C GLN A 7 59.18 33.07 -29.46
N ASN A 8 59.46 32.39 -28.32
CA ASN A 8 60.26 31.21 -28.01
C ASN A 8 60.04 30.87 -26.50
N ILE A 9 59.87 29.58 -26.16
CA ILE A 9 60.71 28.80 -25.18
C ILE A 9 60.70 29.31 -23.70
N ARG A 10 60.46 28.58 -22.60
CA ARG A 10 60.65 27.18 -22.08
C ARG A 10 59.96 27.17 -20.66
N TYR A 11 59.74 26.11 -19.88
CA TYR A 11 59.55 24.65 -19.97
C TYR A 11 59.32 24.14 -18.52
N GLY A 12 58.50 23.11 -18.32
CA GLY A 12 58.51 22.19 -17.16
C GLY A 12 57.67 22.63 -15.95
N GLN A 13 56.83 21.84 -15.28
CA GLN A 13 56.41 20.42 -15.24
C GLN A 13 55.14 20.41 -14.35
N ALA A 14 54.14 19.52 -14.36
CA ALA A 14 53.77 18.34 -15.13
C ALA A 14 52.24 18.16 -14.97
N ARG A 15 51.52 17.97 -16.07
CA ARG A 15 50.14 17.44 -16.09
C ARG A 15 50.21 16.10 -16.81
N THR A 16 50.16 15.01 -16.05
CA THR A 16 49.85 13.68 -16.58
C THR A 16 48.35 13.63 -16.88
N ALA A 17 48.00 13.89 -18.14
CA ALA A 17 46.73 13.46 -18.70
C ALA A 17 46.89 11.99 -19.12
N THR A 18 46.47 11.06 -18.27
CA THR A 18 46.16 9.70 -18.70
C THR A 18 44.73 9.69 -19.19
N SER A 19 44.56 9.57 -20.51
CA SER A 19 43.30 9.17 -21.10
C SER A 19 42.98 7.75 -20.59
N GLU A 20 42.00 7.61 -19.71
CA GLU A 20 41.36 6.32 -19.50
C GLU A 20 40.53 6.00 -20.75
N ARG A 21 41.17 5.28 -21.68
CA ARG A 21 40.47 4.44 -22.64
C ARG A 21 39.51 3.57 -21.84
N ARG A 22 38.20 3.79 -21.99
CA ARG A 22 37.20 2.75 -21.72
C ARG A 22 37.65 1.51 -22.49
N ALA A 23 38.12 0.49 -21.78
CA ALA A 23 38.41 -0.79 -22.37
C ALA A 23 37.12 -1.30 -23.00
N SER A 24 37.04 -1.29 -24.34
CA SER A 24 36.00 -2.02 -25.04
C SER A 24 36.16 -3.49 -24.64
N LYS A 25 35.18 -4.06 -23.95
CA LYS A 25 35.11 -5.52 -23.74
C LYS A 25 35.32 -6.17 -25.13
N PRO A 26 36.17 -7.21 -25.26
CA PRO A 26 36.44 -7.79 -26.56
C PRO A 26 35.12 -8.28 -27.14
N ALA A 27 34.75 -7.78 -28.32
CA ALA A 27 33.47 -8.06 -28.98
C ALA A 27 33.14 -9.56 -29.04
N GLY A 28 34.16 -10.43 -29.07
CA GLY A 28 34.00 -11.89 -29.00
C GLY A 28 33.46 -12.44 -27.67
N ALA A 29 33.74 -11.83 -26.52
CA ALA A 29 33.24 -12.29 -25.21
C ALA A 29 31.80 -11.83 -24.92
N GLU A 30 31.36 -10.77 -25.59
CA GLU A 30 29.97 -10.29 -25.57
C GLU A 30 29.13 -11.07 -26.59
N LEU A 31 29.66 -11.26 -27.81
CA LEU A 31 29.04 -12.11 -28.82
C LEU A 31 28.92 -13.56 -28.37
N SER A 32 29.94 -14.13 -27.73
CA SER A 32 29.86 -15.50 -27.18
C SER A 32 28.83 -15.62 -26.05
N ARG A 33 28.62 -14.56 -25.26
CA ARG A 33 27.58 -14.50 -24.23
C ARG A 33 26.19 -14.43 -24.82
N ILE A 34 26.01 -13.57 -25.81
CA ILE A 34 24.76 -13.43 -26.56
C ILE A 34 24.44 -14.74 -27.29
N VAL A 35 25.43 -15.39 -27.92
CA VAL A 35 25.26 -16.68 -28.59
C VAL A 35 24.94 -17.79 -27.59
N ALA A 36 25.58 -17.85 -26.42
CA ALA A 36 25.24 -18.81 -25.38
C ALA A 36 23.81 -18.59 -24.85
N PHE A 37 23.43 -17.35 -24.58
CA PHE A 37 22.05 -17.00 -24.20
C PHE A 37 21.04 -17.36 -25.28
N LEU A 38 21.33 -17.05 -26.55
CA LEU A 38 20.47 -17.42 -27.66
C LEU A 38 20.42 -18.93 -27.89
N ALA A 39 21.47 -19.68 -27.54
CA ALA A 39 21.50 -21.14 -27.60
C ALA A 39 20.76 -21.79 -26.43
N GLU A 40 20.82 -21.22 -25.22
CA GLU A 40 20.07 -21.68 -24.05
C GLU A 40 18.58 -21.35 -24.16
N LEU A 41 18.26 -20.10 -24.50
CA LEU A 41 16.89 -19.68 -24.83
C LEU A 41 16.39 -20.43 -26.07
N GLY A 42 17.25 -20.60 -27.07
CA GLY A 42 16.99 -21.41 -28.26
C GLY A 42 16.70 -22.86 -27.88
N GLY A 43 17.46 -23.47 -26.98
CA GLY A 43 17.23 -24.83 -26.48
C GLY A 43 15.90 -24.98 -25.73
N GLU A 44 15.53 -24.02 -24.88
CA GLU A 44 14.22 -24.01 -24.19
C GLU A 44 13.05 -23.80 -25.17
N ILE A 45 13.23 -22.93 -26.17
CA ILE A 45 12.25 -22.65 -27.20
C ILE A 45 12.13 -23.81 -28.21
N GLU A 46 13.24 -24.44 -28.62
CA GLU A 46 13.29 -25.57 -29.56
C GLU A 46 12.83 -26.87 -28.91
N ALA A 47 13.10 -27.08 -27.62
CA ALA A 47 12.44 -28.13 -26.83
C ALA A 47 10.91 -27.94 -26.78
N ALA A 48 10.44 -26.71 -27.02
CA ALA A 48 9.02 -26.38 -27.17
C ALA A 48 8.56 -26.29 -28.65
N LEU A 49 9.42 -26.13 -29.65
CA LEU A 49 9.06 -25.81 -31.03
C LEU A 49 9.88 -26.62 -32.06
N GLU A 50 9.25 -27.57 -32.75
CA GLU A 50 9.82 -28.22 -33.95
C GLU A 50 9.71 -27.31 -35.20
N PRO A 51 10.65 -27.41 -36.17
CA PRO A 51 11.24 -26.24 -36.82
C PRO A 51 10.45 -25.59 -37.97
N ASN A 52 9.18 -25.92 -38.20
CA ASN A 52 8.37 -25.26 -39.25
C ASN A 52 6.85 -25.39 -39.08
N THR A 53 6.38 -25.75 -37.89
CA THR A 53 4.94 -25.86 -37.61
C THR A 53 4.58 -24.87 -36.51
N PRO A 54 3.49 -24.08 -36.62
CA PRO A 54 2.95 -23.37 -35.46
C PRO A 54 2.84 -24.37 -34.32
N ASN A 55 3.30 -24.06 -33.11
CA ASN A 55 2.98 -24.88 -31.95
C ASN A 55 1.61 -24.43 -31.43
N PRO A 56 0.52 -25.14 -31.79
CA PRO A 56 -0.81 -24.75 -31.39
C PRO A 56 -0.96 -24.79 -29.87
N HIS A 57 -0.27 -25.68 -29.15
CA HIS A 57 -0.33 -25.72 -27.70
C HIS A 57 0.26 -24.43 -27.09
N LEU A 58 1.46 -24.04 -27.52
CA LEU A 58 2.12 -22.84 -27.01
C LEU A 58 1.30 -21.59 -27.35
N ASN A 59 0.83 -21.45 -28.59
CA ASN A 59 0.03 -20.30 -29.01
C ASN A 59 -1.30 -20.18 -28.24
N MET A 60 -1.96 -21.32 -27.98
CA MET A 60 -3.18 -21.37 -27.17
C MET A 60 -2.91 -21.00 -25.72
N VAL A 61 -1.84 -21.54 -25.13
CA VAL A 61 -1.46 -21.28 -23.73
C VAL A 61 -1.04 -19.82 -23.53
N LEU A 62 -0.22 -19.26 -24.42
CA LEU A 62 0.19 -17.85 -24.35
C LEU A 62 -1.01 -16.90 -24.51
N HIS A 63 -1.94 -17.21 -25.42
CA HIS A 63 -3.17 -16.45 -25.56
C HIS A 63 -4.03 -16.51 -24.29
N LEU A 64 -4.17 -17.70 -23.70
CA LEU A 64 -4.92 -17.90 -22.46
C LEU A 64 -4.30 -17.14 -21.28
N LEU A 65 -2.98 -17.24 -21.09
CA LEU A 65 -2.25 -16.54 -20.03
C LEU A 65 -2.34 -15.03 -20.18
N ARG A 66 -2.15 -14.51 -21.40
CA ARG A 66 -2.30 -13.08 -21.68
C ARG A 66 -3.70 -12.59 -21.35
N CYS A 67 -4.74 -13.30 -21.81
CA CYS A 67 -6.11 -12.92 -21.51
C CYS A 67 -6.42 -12.99 -20.01
N HIS A 68 -5.86 -13.97 -19.28
CA HIS A 68 -6.01 -14.06 -17.83
C HIS A 68 -5.39 -12.85 -17.10
N ILE A 69 -4.16 -12.48 -17.45
CA ILE A 69 -3.46 -11.31 -16.88
C ILE A 69 -4.22 -10.01 -17.19
N GLU A 70 -4.76 -9.89 -18.40
CA GLU A 70 -5.51 -8.71 -18.85
C GLU A 70 -6.97 -8.67 -18.38
N GLY A 71 -7.46 -9.69 -17.66
CA GLY A 71 -8.87 -9.74 -17.26
C GLY A 71 -9.84 -9.88 -18.44
N ARG A 72 -9.49 -10.65 -19.47
CA ARG A 72 -10.34 -10.93 -20.65
C ARG A 72 -10.84 -12.37 -20.67
N LEU A 73 -12.14 -12.53 -20.89
CA LEU A 73 -12.77 -13.86 -20.96
C LEU A 73 -12.34 -14.60 -22.22
N VAL A 74 -11.93 -15.86 -22.09
CA VAL A 74 -11.55 -16.71 -23.22
C VAL A 74 -12.66 -17.72 -23.52
N SER A 75 -13.10 -17.75 -24.78
CA SER A 75 -14.01 -18.78 -25.30
C SER A 75 -13.23 -19.89 -26.02
N ALA A 76 -13.83 -21.08 -26.16
CA ALA A 76 -13.25 -22.16 -26.97
C ALA A 76 -12.95 -21.71 -28.41
N SER A 77 -13.81 -20.92 -29.02
CA SER A 77 -13.58 -20.39 -30.37
C SER A 77 -12.40 -19.41 -30.42
N SER A 78 -12.22 -18.57 -29.40
CA SER A 78 -11.11 -17.61 -29.35
C SER A 78 -9.75 -18.30 -29.18
N ILE A 79 -9.66 -19.32 -28.33
CA ILE A 79 -8.41 -20.08 -28.15
C ILE A 79 -8.11 -20.95 -29.39
N VAL A 80 -9.13 -21.53 -30.02
CA VAL A 80 -8.99 -22.27 -31.29
C VAL A 80 -8.46 -21.35 -32.40
N ALA A 81 -8.93 -20.11 -32.47
CA ALA A 81 -8.46 -19.13 -33.44
C ALA A 81 -7.00 -18.71 -33.23
N SER A 82 -6.48 -18.77 -31.99
CA SER A 82 -5.09 -18.38 -31.71
C SER A 82 -4.07 -19.48 -32.07
N ALA A 83 -4.51 -20.70 -32.36
CA ALA A 83 -3.64 -21.87 -32.55
C ALA A 83 -2.70 -21.76 -33.76
N GLY A 84 -3.07 -20.98 -34.78
CA GLY A 84 -2.30 -20.86 -36.03
C GLY A 84 -2.38 -22.09 -36.94
N VAL A 85 -3.30 -23.02 -36.68
CA VAL A 85 -3.50 -24.28 -37.46
C VAL A 85 -4.97 -24.43 -37.88
N PRO A 86 -5.30 -25.31 -38.85
CA PRO A 86 -6.69 -25.54 -39.27
C PRO A 86 -7.62 -25.89 -38.10
N TYR A 87 -8.87 -25.43 -38.17
CA TYR A 87 -9.85 -25.51 -37.07
C TYR A 87 -9.97 -26.91 -36.42
N ALA A 88 -10.10 -27.96 -37.23
CA ALA A 88 -10.22 -29.34 -36.71
C ALA A 88 -8.97 -29.82 -35.96
N THR A 89 -7.79 -29.35 -36.37
CA THR A 89 -6.54 -29.63 -35.65
C THR A 89 -6.46 -28.80 -34.36
N ALA A 90 -6.82 -27.52 -34.41
CA ALA A 90 -6.85 -26.66 -33.24
C ALA A 90 -7.82 -27.17 -32.15
N VAL A 91 -9.01 -27.65 -32.52
CA VAL A 91 -9.97 -28.26 -31.56
C VAL A 91 -9.39 -29.49 -30.87
N ARG A 92 -8.71 -30.38 -31.60
CA ARG A 92 -8.03 -31.54 -30.99
C ARG A 92 -6.95 -31.10 -30.01
N LYS A 93 -6.17 -30.08 -30.37
CA LYS A 93 -5.09 -29.56 -29.52
C LYS A 93 -5.63 -28.88 -28.26
N LEU A 94 -6.76 -28.18 -28.34
CA LEU A 94 -7.44 -27.70 -27.15
C LEU A 94 -7.85 -28.84 -26.22
N HIS A 95 -8.38 -29.94 -26.76
CA HIS A 95 -8.76 -31.11 -25.97
C HIS A 95 -7.54 -31.76 -25.29
N ASP A 96 -6.40 -31.83 -25.97
CA ASP A 96 -5.15 -32.34 -25.40
C ASP A 96 -4.74 -31.53 -24.14
N ILE A 97 -4.80 -30.18 -24.21
CA ILE A 97 -4.47 -29.30 -23.08
C ILE A 97 -5.48 -29.47 -21.92
N GLN A 98 -6.77 -29.64 -22.24
CA GLN A 98 -7.82 -29.88 -21.25
C GLN A 98 -7.66 -31.24 -20.55
N ALA A 99 -7.35 -32.29 -21.31
CA ALA A 99 -7.10 -33.63 -20.77
C ALA A 99 -5.88 -33.67 -19.85
N ALA A 100 -4.89 -32.79 -20.10
CA ALA A 100 -3.74 -32.60 -19.22
C ALA A 100 -4.06 -31.82 -17.93
N GLY A 101 -5.30 -31.36 -17.73
CA GLY A 101 -5.72 -30.59 -16.55
C GLY A 101 -5.15 -29.17 -16.50
N LEU A 102 -4.62 -28.65 -17.61
CA LEU A 102 -3.95 -27.35 -17.65
C LEU A 102 -4.92 -26.17 -17.82
N ILE A 103 -6.15 -26.44 -18.26
CA ILE A 103 -7.22 -25.46 -18.43
C ILE A 103 -8.38 -25.82 -17.52
N GLU A 104 -8.84 -24.84 -16.74
CA GLU A 104 -10.10 -24.92 -16.02
C GLU A 104 -11.24 -24.34 -16.84
N GLN A 105 -12.40 -25.00 -16.77
CA GLN A 105 -13.63 -24.54 -17.40
C GLN A 105 -14.54 -23.95 -16.34
N ARG A 106 -14.93 -22.69 -16.54
CA ARG A 106 -15.92 -22.03 -15.69
C ARG A 106 -17.25 -21.88 -16.45
N PRO A 107 -18.36 -22.44 -15.95
CA PRO A 107 -19.67 -22.29 -16.59
C PRO A 107 -20.08 -20.82 -16.68
N ARG A 108 -20.57 -20.40 -17.85
CA ARG A 108 -21.17 -19.07 -18.10
C ARG A 108 -22.69 -19.07 -17.96
N THR A 109 -23.32 -20.23 -18.08
CA THR A 109 -24.77 -20.39 -17.99
C THR A 109 -25.13 -21.46 -16.96
N LYS A 110 -26.32 -21.35 -16.36
CA LYS A 110 -26.87 -22.37 -15.44
C LYS A 110 -26.96 -23.76 -16.08
N SER A 111 -27.11 -23.82 -17.40
CA SER A 111 -27.16 -25.07 -18.17
C SER A 111 -25.80 -25.75 -18.36
N GLY A 112 -24.69 -25.09 -18.03
CA GLY A 112 -23.33 -25.60 -18.26
C GLY A 112 -22.91 -25.67 -19.74
N LYS A 113 -23.80 -25.37 -20.68
CA LYS A 113 -23.55 -25.51 -22.13
C LYS A 113 -22.54 -24.50 -22.69
N SER A 114 -22.31 -23.39 -21.99
CA SER A 114 -21.30 -22.39 -22.34
C SER A 114 -20.35 -22.21 -21.16
N PHE A 115 -19.05 -22.13 -21.45
CA PHE A 115 -17.99 -21.97 -20.46
C PHE A 115 -16.97 -20.91 -20.93
N SER A 116 -16.28 -20.31 -19.96
CA SER A 116 -15.01 -19.60 -20.18
C SER A 116 -13.85 -20.50 -19.78
N LEU A 117 -12.74 -20.33 -20.48
CA LEU A 117 -11.51 -21.07 -20.24
C LEU A 117 -10.54 -20.22 -19.42
N HIS A 118 -9.92 -20.82 -18.42
CA HIS A 118 -8.97 -20.17 -17.51
C HIS A 118 -7.72 -21.05 -17.35
N PRO A 119 -6.53 -20.47 -17.13
CA PRO A 119 -5.37 -21.26 -16.78
C PRO A 119 -5.59 -21.91 -15.40
N SER A 120 -5.29 -23.20 -15.29
CA SER A 120 -5.32 -23.90 -14.00
C SER A 120 -4.22 -23.39 -13.05
N PRO A 121 -4.35 -23.60 -11.72
CA PRO A 121 -3.27 -23.32 -10.77
C PRO A 121 -1.94 -24.01 -11.16
N ALA A 122 -2.01 -25.26 -11.63
CA ALA A 122 -0.84 -26.00 -12.08
C ALA A 122 -0.19 -25.40 -13.34
N LEU A 123 -0.98 -24.86 -14.27
CA LEU A 123 -0.45 -24.18 -15.45
C LEU A 123 0.25 -22.87 -15.06
N LEU A 124 -0.37 -22.08 -14.17
CA LEU A 124 0.23 -20.84 -13.65
C LEU A 124 1.55 -21.13 -12.94
N GLU A 125 1.59 -22.13 -12.05
CA GLU A 125 2.81 -22.52 -11.34
C GLU A 125 3.94 -22.93 -12.30
N ARG A 126 3.66 -23.77 -13.29
CA ARG A 126 4.64 -24.18 -14.30
C ARG A 126 5.20 -23.01 -15.09
N PHE A 127 4.35 -22.06 -15.47
CA PHE A 127 4.77 -20.87 -16.21
C PHE A 127 5.55 -19.89 -15.37
N ASN A 128 5.22 -19.74 -14.08
CA ASN A 128 6.02 -18.93 -13.16
C ASN A 128 7.41 -19.54 -12.96
N GLN A 129 7.51 -20.86 -12.75
CA GLN A 129 8.80 -21.54 -12.68
C GLN A 129 9.62 -21.39 -13.98
N LEU A 130 8.96 -21.36 -15.14
CA LEU A 130 9.61 -21.08 -16.43
C LEU A 130 10.09 -19.62 -16.49
N ALA A 131 9.25 -18.65 -16.11
CA ALA A 131 9.62 -17.24 -16.06
C ALA A 131 10.82 -16.99 -15.14
N ASP A 132 10.83 -17.59 -13.94
CA ASP A 132 11.94 -17.50 -12.99
C ASP A 132 13.24 -18.09 -13.56
N ARG A 133 13.16 -19.19 -14.33
CA ARG A 133 14.32 -19.76 -15.01
C ARG A 133 14.84 -18.83 -16.11
N ILE A 134 13.95 -18.27 -16.93
CA ILE A 134 14.31 -17.32 -18.00
C ILE A 134 14.95 -16.07 -17.40
N ASP A 135 14.40 -15.51 -16.32
CA ASP A 135 14.95 -14.34 -15.65
C ASP A 135 16.33 -14.63 -15.04
N ARG A 136 16.52 -15.81 -14.43
CA ARG A 136 17.84 -16.25 -13.93
C ARG A 136 18.88 -16.39 -15.05
N ILE A 137 18.49 -16.97 -16.18
CA ILE A 137 19.36 -17.10 -17.36
C ILE A 137 19.70 -15.71 -17.90
N GLY A 138 18.71 -14.83 -18.03
CA GLY A 138 18.89 -13.45 -18.49
C GLY A 138 19.81 -12.64 -17.57
N SER A 139 19.54 -12.63 -16.27
CA SER A 139 20.33 -11.89 -15.27
C SER A 139 21.78 -12.38 -15.20
N THR A 140 22.02 -13.71 -15.19
CA THR A 140 23.39 -14.28 -15.23
C THR A 140 24.15 -13.85 -16.49
N THR A 141 23.45 -13.72 -17.62
CA THR A 141 24.07 -13.37 -18.90
C THR A 141 24.35 -11.87 -19.05
N PHE A 142 23.37 -11.03 -18.72
CA PHE A 142 23.39 -9.60 -19.03
C PHE A 142 23.87 -8.72 -17.86
N ALA A 143 23.78 -9.19 -16.60
CA ALA A 143 24.29 -8.45 -15.43
C ALA A 143 25.79 -8.69 -15.20
N GLY A 144 26.61 -8.29 -16.17
CA GLY A 144 28.06 -8.39 -16.06
C GLY A 144 28.70 -7.30 -15.19
N GLY A 145 28.72 -7.49 -13.86
CA GLY A 145 29.78 -6.99 -12.97
C GLY A 145 29.42 -5.93 -11.90
N GLN A 146 28.85 -6.37 -10.78
CA GLN A 146 29.20 -6.00 -9.39
C GLN A 146 28.22 -6.73 -8.45
N PRO A 147 28.65 -7.71 -7.64
CA PRO A 147 27.96 -7.93 -6.39
C PRO A 147 28.33 -6.74 -5.53
N ASP A 148 27.39 -5.84 -5.24
CA ASP A 148 27.59 -4.88 -4.18
C ASP A 148 27.66 -5.66 -2.86
N ARG A 149 28.88 -6.06 -2.52
CA ARG A 149 29.31 -6.38 -1.16
C ARG A 149 29.26 -5.08 -0.37
N ALA A 150 28.05 -4.67 -0.03
CA ALA A 150 27.82 -3.55 0.85
C ALA A 150 26.55 -3.73 1.70
N HIS A 151 26.06 -4.95 1.94
CA HIS A 151 25.08 -5.24 3.01
C HIS A 151 25.18 -6.70 3.50
N GLU A 152 26.38 -7.28 3.51
CA GLU A 152 26.68 -8.42 4.41
C GLU A 152 27.26 -7.81 5.69
N ASP A 153 26.41 -7.59 6.68
CA ASP A 153 26.69 -7.70 8.13
C ASP A 153 25.64 -6.95 8.95
N TYR A 154 24.48 -7.58 9.19
CA TYR A 154 24.00 -7.85 10.55
C TYR A 154 22.81 -8.81 10.48
N TYR A 155 23.14 -10.09 10.63
CA TYR A 155 22.23 -11.21 10.69
C TYR A 155 22.10 -11.63 12.15
N PHE A 156 20.92 -11.47 12.76
CA PHE A 156 20.47 -12.29 13.88
C PHE A 156 18.93 -12.29 13.88
N GLY A 157 18.34 -13.44 13.51
CA GLY A 157 16.91 -13.71 13.68
C GLY A 157 16.16 -14.07 12.41
N GLY A 158 16.28 -15.33 11.97
CA GLY A 158 15.24 -16.04 11.20
C GLY A 158 14.84 -15.43 9.84
N THR A 159 15.77 -15.34 8.89
CA THR A 159 15.42 -15.05 7.49
C THR A 159 14.72 -16.23 6.84
N TYR A 160 13.49 -16.02 6.39
CA TYR A 160 12.96 -16.65 5.19
C TYR A 160 13.79 -16.18 3.99
N VAL A 161 14.91 -16.85 3.72
CA VAL A 161 15.50 -16.82 2.38
C VAL A 161 15.88 -18.24 1.98
N PRO A 162 15.04 -18.87 1.17
CA PRO A 162 15.56 -19.48 -0.05
C PRO A 162 14.66 -19.15 -1.27
N GLY A 163 15.20 -18.38 -2.22
CA GLY A 163 14.59 -18.13 -3.54
C GLY A 163 13.38 -17.18 -3.50
N LYS A 164 13.56 -15.93 -3.95
CA LYS A 164 12.47 -14.94 -4.09
C LYS A 164 11.43 -15.43 -5.10
N ALA A 165 10.48 -16.26 -4.65
CA ALA A 165 9.36 -16.71 -5.47
C ALA A 165 8.44 -15.52 -5.71
N MET A 166 8.38 -15.07 -6.95
CA MET A 166 7.44 -14.06 -7.40
C MET A 166 6.01 -14.52 -7.09
N ILE A 167 5.21 -13.65 -6.47
CA ILE A 167 3.81 -13.95 -6.19
C ILE A 167 3.11 -14.19 -7.54
N PRO A 168 2.44 -15.35 -7.69
CA PRO A 168 1.77 -15.72 -8.92
C PRO A 168 0.57 -14.80 -9.22
N PRO A 169 0.11 -14.74 -10.47
CA PRO A 169 -1.15 -14.09 -10.80
C PRO A 169 -2.34 -14.64 -9.99
N PRO A 170 -3.38 -13.84 -9.73
CA PRO A 170 -4.52 -14.26 -8.93
C PRO A 170 -5.23 -15.51 -9.46
N HIS A 171 -5.51 -16.46 -8.58
CA HIS A 171 -6.29 -17.64 -8.93
C HIS A 171 -7.76 -17.29 -9.18
N VAL A 172 -8.28 -17.79 -10.29
CA VAL A 172 -9.70 -17.71 -10.64
C VAL A 172 -10.45 -18.78 -9.85
N LEU A 173 -11.53 -18.42 -9.15
CA LEU A 173 -12.36 -19.40 -8.44
C LEU A 173 -12.93 -20.46 -9.41
N GLN A 174 -12.78 -21.74 -9.10
CA GLN A 174 -13.29 -22.82 -9.96
C GLN A 174 -14.80 -22.70 -10.21
N SER A 175 -15.54 -22.36 -9.15
CA SER A 175 -16.97 -22.06 -9.23
C SER A 175 -17.21 -20.57 -9.04
N PRO A 176 -18.02 -19.93 -9.91
CA PRO A 176 -18.48 -18.56 -9.66
C PRO A 176 -19.18 -18.45 -8.32
N LEU A 177 -19.03 -17.30 -7.64
CA LEU A 177 -19.80 -17.04 -6.43
C LEU A 177 -21.31 -17.09 -6.75
N LYS A 178 -22.08 -17.71 -5.85
CA LYS A 178 -23.54 -17.81 -5.99
C LYS A 178 -24.20 -16.59 -5.35
N MET A 179 -24.02 -15.42 -5.97
CA MET A 179 -24.54 -14.15 -5.45
C MET A 179 -25.47 -13.48 -6.47
N PRO A 180 -26.80 -13.67 -6.36
CA PRO A 180 -27.75 -13.00 -7.24
C PRO A 180 -27.58 -11.48 -7.17
N GLY A 181 -27.47 -10.83 -8.34
CA GLY A 181 -27.23 -9.39 -8.42
C GLY A 181 -25.80 -8.95 -8.07
N GLY A 182 -24.82 -9.85 -8.17
CA GLY A 182 -23.40 -9.54 -8.01
C GLY A 182 -22.95 -9.36 -6.55
N LEU A 183 -21.66 -9.08 -6.37
CA LEU A 183 -21.05 -8.69 -5.10
C LEU A 183 -21.22 -7.17 -4.90
N ARG A 184 -21.71 -6.75 -3.74
CA ARG A 184 -21.95 -5.34 -3.40
C ARG A 184 -20.96 -4.92 -2.33
N ILE A 185 -20.13 -3.92 -2.62
CA ILE A 185 -19.07 -3.49 -1.71
C ILE A 185 -19.13 -1.99 -1.46
N LEU A 186 -19.01 -1.59 -0.19
CA LEU A 186 -18.91 -0.20 0.25
C LEU A 186 -17.46 0.08 0.61
N VAL A 187 -16.84 1.07 -0.03
CA VAL A 187 -15.41 1.38 0.13
C VAL A 187 -15.13 2.88 0.28
N HIS A 188 -13.91 3.21 0.65
CA HIS A 188 -13.42 4.58 0.61
C HIS A 188 -12.99 4.98 -0.83
N GLY A 189 -13.18 6.24 -1.19
CA GLY A 189 -12.79 6.78 -2.50
C GLY A 189 -11.32 7.19 -2.58
N ASP A 190 -10.39 6.28 -2.32
CA ASP A 190 -8.94 6.50 -2.41
C ASP A 190 -8.25 5.72 -3.54
N PRO A 191 -7.00 6.06 -3.90
CA PRO A 191 -6.30 5.39 -4.99
C PRO A 191 -6.29 3.86 -4.91
N THR A 192 -6.16 3.26 -3.72
CA THR A 192 -6.11 1.79 -3.58
C THR A 192 -7.44 1.15 -3.94
N PHE A 193 -8.56 1.60 -3.35
CA PHE A 193 -9.88 1.03 -3.69
C PHE A 193 -10.34 1.41 -5.10
N MET A 194 -9.86 2.53 -5.65
CA MET A 194 -10.13 2.86 -7.03
C MET A 194 -9.42 1.91 -8.00
N VAL A 195 -8.33 1.24 -7.63
CA VAL A 195 -7.77 0.15 -8.48
C VAL A 195 -8.80 -0.96 -8.70
N MET A 196 -9.62 -1.31 -7.70
CA MET A 196 -10.67 -2.32 -7.87
C MET A 196 -11.67 -1.89 -8.95
N ASP A 197 -12.01 -0.62 -9.03
CA ASP A 197 -12.91 -0.07 -10.05
C ASP A 197 -12.24 -0.04 -11.44
N HIS A 198 -10.97 0.37 -11.53
CA HIS A 198 -10.21 0.36 -12.79
C HIS A 198 -9.99 -1.06 -13.33
N LEU A 199 -9.74 -2.03 -12.42
CA LEU A 199 -9.53 -3.45 -12.74
C LEU A 199 -10.77 -4.30 -12.48
N LYS A 200 -11.95 -3.68 -12.55
CA LYS A 200 -13.23 -4.34 -12.21
C LYS A 200 -13.40 -5.67 -12.95
N ARG A 201 -13.08 -5.72 -14.24
CA ARG A 201 -13.21 -6.94 -15.04
C ARG A 201 -12.27 -8.06 -14.59
N GLN A 202 -11.04 -7.73 -14.19
CA GLN A 202 -10.06 -8.66 -13.63
C GLN A 202 -10.60 -9.26 -12.33
N PHE A 203 -11.08 -8.41 -11.40
CA PHE A 203 -11.64 -8.87 -10.13
C PHE A 203 -12.95 -9.67 -10.31
N GLU A 204 -13.83 -9.27 -11.23
CA GLU A 204 -15.03 -10.03 -11.61
C GLU A 204 -14.66 -11.40 -12.21
N GLN A 205 -13.53 -11.51 -12.92
CA GLN A 205 -13.02 -12.80 -13.36
C GLN A 205 -12.45 -13.63 -12.24
N ILE A 206 -11.85 -13.04 -11.23
CA ILE A 206 -11.39 -13.80 -10.06
C ILE A 206 -12.59 -14.45 -9.37
N ILE A 207 -13.64 -13.68 -9.07
CA ILE A 207 -14.79 -14.15 -8.25
C ILE A 207 -15.96 -14.75 -9.06
N GLY A 208 -16.04 -14.46 -10.35
CA GLY A 208 -17.07 -14.97 -11.27
C GLY A 208 -18.44 -14.31 -11.19
N VAL A 209 -18.57 -13.18 -10.51
CA VAL A 209 -19.80 -12.36 -10.43
C VAL A 209 -19.49 -10.90 -10.65
N ASP A 210 -20.49 -10.13 -11.09
CA ASP A 210 -20.37 -8.68 -11.24
C ASP A 210 -20.08 -8.00 -9.90
N ILE A 211 -19.26 -6.95 -9.91
CA ILE A 211 -18.95 -6.13 -8.74
C ILE A 211 -19.74 -4.82 -8.80
N HIS A 212 -20.38 -4.46 -7.70
CA HIS A 212 -21.08 -3.20 -7.49
C HIS A 212 -20.41 -2.44 -6.34
N GLN A 213 -19.45 -1.58 -6.69
CA GLN A 213 -18.72 -0.75 -5.75
C GLN A 213 -19.45 0.58 -5.52
N ARG A 214 -19.57 0.99 -4.26
CA ARG A 214 -19.95 2.36 -3.86
C ARG A 214 -18.80 2.96 -3.04
N ALA A 215 -18.23 4.04 -3.54
CA ALA A 215 -17.12 4.75 -2.90
C ALA A 215 -17.59 6.08 -2.31
N PHE A 216 -17.09 6.43 -1.12
CA PHE A 216 -17.38 7.70 -0.44
C PHE A 216 -16.12 8.27 0.22
N SER A 217 -16.16 9.56 0.57
CA SER A 217 -15.20 10.14 1.52
C SER A 217 -15.35 9.49 2.90
N ILE A 218 -14.29 9.54 3.73
CA ILE A 218 -14.25 8.89 5.05
C ILE A 218 -15.50 9.15 5.91
N ASP A 219 -15.93 10.41 6.07
CA ASP A 219 -17.10 10.74 6.89
C ASP A 219 -18.39 10.17 6.31
N ARG A 220 -18.56 10.27 4.98
CA ARG A 220 -19.74 9.75 4.26
C ARG A 220 -19.76 8.22 4.22
N LEU A 221 -18.60 7.58 4.21
CA LEU A 221 -18.43 6.14 4.31
C LEU A 221 -18.93 5.64 5.66
N ARG A 222 -18.47 6.26 6.77
CA ARG A 222 -18.95 5.90 8.12
C ARG A 222 -20.46 6.10 8.26
N GLU A 223 -20.98 7.24 7.79
CA GLU A 223 -22.42 7.51 7.79
C GLU A 223 -23.22 6.44 7.03
N GLU A 224 -22.79 6.06 5.82
CA GLU A 224 -23.48 5.04 5.03
C GLU A 224 -23.37 3.65 5.68
N ALA A 225 -22.23 3.31 6.28
CA ALA A 225 -22.04 2.05 6.98
C ALA A 225 -22.96 1.93 8.21
N LEU A 226 -23.08 2.99 9.01
CA LEU A 226 -24.00 3.05 10.16
C LEU A 226 -25.46 2.97 9.71
N ARG A 227 -25.88 3.77 8.71
CA ARG A 227 -27.23 3.70 8.13
C ARG A 227 -27.54 2.33 7.53
N ASN A 228 -26.56 1.67 6.94
CA ASN A 228 -26.73 0.32 6.41
C ASN A 228 -27.02 -0.70 7.52
N ALA A 229 -26.42 -0.52 8.69
CA ALA A 229 -26.61 -1.42 9.82
C ALA A 229 -28.01 -1.30 10.46
N GLU A 230 -28.66 -0.13 10.37
CA GLU A 230 -30.05 0.08 10.81
C GLU A 230 -31.09 -0.66 9.94
N ARG A 231 -30.69 -1.20 8.79
CA ARG A 231 -31.59 -1.89 7.87
C ARG A 231 -31.82 -3.33 8.33
N GLY A 232 -33.03 -3.85 8.12
CA GLY A 232 -33.32 -5.27 8.36
C GLY A 232 -32.48 -6.24 7.52
N LYS A 233 -31.95 -5.79 6.36
CA LYS A 233 -30.96 -6.51 5.55
C LYS A 233 -29.93 -5.56 4.95
N SER A 234 -28.67 -5.96 5.00
CA SER A 234 -27.55 -5.19 4.43
C SER A 234 -27.69 -4.98 2.93
N ARG A 235 -27.42 -3.75 2.48
CA ARG A 235 -27.21 -3.42 1.06
C ARG A 235 -25.84 -3.86 0.55
N TYR A 236 -24.91 -4.18 1.44
CA TYR A 236 -23.53 -4.49 1.13
C TYR A 236 -23.14 -5.86 1.67
N ASP A 237 -22.38 -6.60 0.88
CA ASP A 237 -21.81 -7.88 1.26
C ASP A 237 -20.50 -7.69 2.03
N LEU A 238 -19.72 -6.68 1.63
CA LEU A 238 -18.50 -6.25 2.30
C LEU A 238 -18.54 -4.73 2.53
N ILE A 239 -18.04 -4.28 3.68
CA ILE A 239 -17.88 -2.86 4.00
C ILE A 239 -16.43 -2.59 4.41
N ALA A 240 -15.84 -1.52 3.89
CA ALA A 240 -14.57 -1.01 4.35
C ALA A 240 -14.78 -0.16 5.60
N LEU A 241 -13.95 -0.38 6.61
CA LEU A 241 -13.93 0.39 7.86
C LEU A 241 -12.52 0.97 8.04
N ASP A 242 -12.42 2.24 8.40
CA ASP A 242 -11.16 2.80 8.92
C ASP A 242 -10.82 2.07 10.22
N LEU A 243 -9.54 1.74 10.41
CA LEU A 243 -9.08 0.91 11.53
C LEU A 243 -9.65 1.30 12.90
N PRO A 244 -9.72 2.59 13.29
CA PRO A 244 -10.20 2.96 14.63
C PRO A 244 -11.70 2.73 14.82
N TRP A 245 -12.46 2.49 13.75
CA TRP A 245 -13.90 2.24 13.86
C TRP A 245 -14.23 0.81 14.28
N VAL A 246 -13.26 -0.11 14.25
CA VAL A 246 -13.51 -1.54 14.52
C VAL A 246 -14.22 -1.73 15.86
N GLY A 247 -13.74 -1.14 16.96
CA GLY A 247 -14.43 -1.33 18.25
C GLY A 247 -15.78 -0.64 18.35
N GLU A 248 -16.03 0.48 17.66
CA GLU A 248 -17.39 1.04 17.56
C GLU A 248 -18.34 0.03 16.92
N PHE A 249 -17.94 -0.53 15.78
CA PHE A 249 -18.76 -1.46 15.02
C PHE A 249 -18.93 -2.80 15.75
N VAL A 250 -17.91 -3.26 16.47
CA VAL A 250 -18.01 -4.47 17.31
C VAL A 250 -18.92 -4.25 18.49
N LYS A 251 -18.77 -3.17 19.28
CA LYS A 251 -19.62 -2.92 20.45
C LYS A 251 -21.08 -2.66 20.10
N LYS A 252 -21.36 -2.12 18.91
CA LYS A 252 -22.71 -2.00 18.35
C LYS A 252 -23.22 -3.27 17.65
N GLY A 253 -22.40 -4.32 17.51
CA GLY A 253 -22.78 -5.59 16.90
C GLY A 253 -22.99 -5.54 15.38
N LEU A 254 -22.34 -4.61 14.68
CA LEU A 254 -22.61 -4.30 13.27
C LEU A 254 -21.80 -5.13 12.27
N ILE A 255 -20.72 -5.78 12.74
CA ILE A 255 -19.86 -6.66 11.93
C ILE A 255 -19.68 -8.03 12.59
N GLN A 256 -19.45 -9.04 11.75
CA GLN A 256 -19.30 -10.43 12.21
C GLN A 256 -17.85 -10.73 12.60
N PRO A 257 -17.61 -11.46 13.70
CA PRO A 257 -16.28 -11.97 14.00
C PRO A 257 -15.88 -13.03 12.96
N LEU A 258 -14.66 -12.94 12.41
CA LEU A 258 -14.24 -13.77 11.28
C LEU A 258 -14.27 -15.26 11.62
N HIS A 259 -13.86 -15.64 12.84
CA HIS A 259 -13.84 -17.03 13.28
C HIS A 259 -15.23 -17.71 13.30
N ARG A 260 -16.33 -16.95 13.27
CA ARG A 260 -17.69 -17.51 13.20
C ARG A 260 -18.15 -17.80 11.78
N ILE A 261 -17.56 -17.14 10.78
CA ILE A 261 -17.99 -17.23 9.38
C ILE A 261 -16.96 -17.91 8.48
N MET A 262 -15.72 -18.06 8.94
CA MET A 262 -14.65 -18.68 8.18
C MET A 262 -13.54 -19.24 9.07
N ASP A 263 -12.75 -20.14 8.49
CA ASP A 263 -11.44 -20.51 9.02
C ASP A 263 -10.44 -19.37 8.74
N VAL A 264 -9.99 -18.70 9.81
CA VAL A 264 -9.07 -17.56 9.74
C VAL A 264 -7.69 -17.96 9.20
N ALA A 265 -7.29 -19.23 9.35
CA ALA A 265 -6.01 -19.72 8.83
C ALA A 265 -5.91 -19.59 7.30
N ARG A 266 -7.05 -19.58 6.59
CA ARG A 266 -7.12 -19.36 5.13
C ARG A 266 -6.59 -18.00 4.69
N LEU A 267 -6.46 -17.04 5.61
CA LEU A 267 -5.93 -15.70 5.33
C LEU A 267 -4.41 -15.62 5.48
N ASP A 268 -3.76 -16.62 6.09
CA ASP A 268 -2.37 -16.54 6.54
C ASP A 268 -2.10 -15.27 7.38
N PRO A 269 -2.60 -15.21 8.63
CA PRO A 269 -2.45 -14.04 9.51
C PRO A 269 -1.00 -13.58 9.70
N SER A 270 -0.03 -14.50 9.71
CA SER A 270 1.40 -14.20 9.88
C SER A 270 1.99 -13.37 8.75
N ASP A 271 1.38 -13.41 7.57
CA ASP A 271 1.83 -12.65 6.41
C ASP A 271 1.38 -11.19 6.46
N PHE A 272 0.46 -10.79 7.35
CA PHE A 272 0.06 -9.39 7.49
C PHE A 272 1.03 -8.60 8.38
N HIS A 273 1.22 -7.30 8.10
CA HIS A 273 1.88 -6.40 9.04
C HIS A 273 1.21 -6.48 10.41
N THR A 274 2.01 -6.81 11.43
CA THR A 274 1.48 -7.10 12.78
C THR A 274 0.55 -6.00 13.30
N ALA A 275 0.95 -4.73 13.16
CA ALA A 275 0.14 -3.60 13.58
C ALA A 275 -1.18 -3.46 12.79
N GLY A 276 -1.16 -3.70 11.47
CA GLY A 276 -2.36 -3.66 10.64
C GLY A 276 -3.33 -4.81 10.95
N TRP A 277 -2.80 -6.02 11.15
CA TRP A 277 -3.60 -7.18 11.55
C TRP A 277 -4.25 -6.95 12.91
N ARG A 278 -3.47 -6.59 13.94
CA ARG A 278 -3.99 -6.34 15.30
C ARG A 278 -5.01 -5.21 15.35
N ALA A 279 -4.85 -4.17 14.54
CA ALA A 279 -5.83 -3.09 14.44
C ALA A 279 -7.21 -3.54 13.90
N ALA A 280 -7.30 -4.71 13.26
CA ALA A 280 -8.55 -5.33 12.82
C ALA A 280 -9.23 -6.20 13.91
N HIS A 281 -8.65 -6.24 15.12
CA HIS A 281 -9.15 -7.03 16.23
C HIS A 281 -9.93 -6.18 17.23
N TRP A 282 -10.76 -6.87 18.01
CA TRP A 282 -11.30 -6.37 19.26
C TRP A 282 -11.16 -7.47 20.30
N ASP A 283 -10.42 -7.21 21.37
CA ASP A 283 -10.14 -8.16 22.46
C ASP A 283 -9.54 -9.48 21.95
N GLY A 284 -8.51 -9.37 21.10
CA GLY A 284 -7.82 -10.52 20.49
C GLY A 284 -8.65 -11.30 19.46
N VAL A 285 -9.88 -10.86 19.13
CA VAL A 285 -10.73 -11.50 18.12
C VAL A 285 -10.68 -10.71 16.80
N PRO A 286 -10.35 -11.34 15.65
CA PRO A 286 -10.39 -10.66 14.36
C PRO A 286 -11.82 -10.49 13.84
N TYR A 287 -12.19 -9.27 13.45
CA TYR A 287 -13.51 -8.93 12.89
C TYR A 287 -13.47 -8.49 11.42
N ALA A 288 -12.29 -8.18 10.91
CA ALA A 288 -12.11 -7.67 9.56
C ALA A 288 -10.72 -8.05 9.05
N VAL A 289 -10.49 -7.94 7.73
CA VAL A 289 -9.21 -8.26 7.11
C VAL A 289 -8.57 -6.99 6.56
N PRO A 290 -7.30 -6.69 6.89
CA PRO A 290 -6.58 -5.55 6.31
C PRO A 290 -6.59 -5.63 4.78
N SER A 291 -7.19 -4.61 4.16
CA SER A 291 -7.17 -4.43 2.71
C SER A 291 -6.20 -3.33 2.30
N GLN A 292 -5.91 -2.43 3.22
CA GLN A 292 -4.96 -1.33 3.08
C GLN A 292 -4.32 -1.09 4.45
N THR A 293 -3.00 -1.26 4.54
CA THR A 293 -2.19 -0.79 5.67
C THR A 293 -1.38 0.39 5.17
N THR A 294 -1.63 1.57 5.74
CA THR A 294 -0.99 2.82 5.29
C THR A 294 -0.59 3.67 6.49
N PRO A 295 0.70 3.68 6.86
CA PRO A 295 1.15 4.56 7.92
C PRO A 295 1.14 6.02 7.46
N GLU A 296 0.92 6.94 8.41
CA GLU A 296 1.30 8.35 8.24
C GLU A 296 2.79 8.49 8.55
N LEU A 297 3.52 9.12 7.63
CA LEU A 297 4.97 9.27 7.62
C LEU A 297 5.34 10.75 7.41
N MET A 298 6.59 11.10 7.68
CA MET A 298 7.18 12.35 7.24
C MET A 298 7.79 12.15 5.84
N PHE A 299 7.17 12.78 4.84
CA PHE A 299 7.72 12.89 3.49
C PHE A 299 8.67 14.08 3.44
N TYR A 300 9.84 13.91 2.81
CA TYR A 300 10.76 15.02 2.58
C TYR A 300 11.36 14.97 1.17
N ARG A 301 11.70 16.15 0.64
CA ARG A 301 12.34 16.31 -0.67
C ARG A 301 13.84 16.05 -0.59
N LYS A 302 14.28 14.84 -0.97
CA LYS A 302 15.69 14.41 -0.95
C LYS A 302 16.59 15.38 -1.72
N ASP A 303 16.14 15.85 -2.87
CA ASP A 303 16.86 16.79 -3.72
C ASP A 303 17.05 18.16 -3.05
N MET A 304 16.03 18.66 -2.35
CA MET A 304 16.12 19.93 -1.61
C MET A 304 17.07 19.81 -0.41
N PHE A 305 16.95 18.73 0.37
CA PHE A 305 17.83 18.46 1.52
C PHE A 305 19.28 18.26 1.08
N ALA A 306 19.53 17.45 0.05
CA ALA A 306 20.87 17.22 -0.49
C ALA A 306 21.50 18.52 -1.02
N LYS A 307 20.73 19.36 -1.75
CA LYS A 307 21.22 20.66 -2.25
C LYS A 307 21.55 21.63 -1.12
N ALA A 308 20.81 21.58 -0.02
CA ALA A 308 21.06 22.40 1.17
C ALA A 308 22.16 21.83 2.09
N GLY A 309 22.63 20.61 1.85
CA GLY A 309 23.54 19.91 2.77
C GLY A 309 22.92 19.60 4.13
N LEU A 310 21.60 19.37 4.17
CA LEU A 310 20.84 19.07 5.39
C LEU A 310 20.54 17.58 5.48
N GLU A 311 20.64 17.04 6.69
CA GLU A 311 20.19 15.69 7.02
C GLU A 311 18.66 15.63 7.16
N PRO A 312 18.02 14.47 6.86
CA PRO A 312 16.59 14.30 7.07
C PRO A 312 16.19 14.44 8.56
N PRO A 313 15.05 15.08 8.89
CA PRO A 313 14.72 15.43 10.27
C PRO A 313 14.32 14.21 11.10
N ARG A 314 14.88 14.07 12.30
CA ARG A 314 14.59 12.94 13.22
C ARG A 314 13.77 13.36 14.43
N THR A 315 13.85 14.62 14.82
CA THR A 315 13.12 15.22 15.93
C THR A 315 12.17 16.31 15.46
N THR A 316 11.19 16.66 16.29
CA THR A 316 10.29 17.79 16.02
C THR A 316 11.03 19.11 15.87
N ASP A 317 12.14 19.31 16.60
CA ASP A 317 12.96 20.51 16.46
C ASP A 317 13.75 20.52 15.14
N ASP A 318 14.23 19.36 14.66
CA ASP A 318 14.82 19.26 13.32
C ASP A 318 13.80 19.63 12.24
N VAL A 319 12.54 19.21 12.40
CA VAL A 319 11.46 19.61 11.48
C VAL A 319 11.29 21.11 11.49
N ILE A 320 11.24 21.77 12.65
CA ILE A 320 11.11 23.23 12.71
C ILE A 320 12.34 23.93 12.09
N ALA A 321 13.55 23.43 12.34
CA ALA A 321 14.78 23.99 11.77
C ALA A 321 14.80 23.87 10.24
N ALA A 322 14.51 22.68 9.71
CA ALA A 322 14.42 22.45 8.28
C ALA A 322 13.27 23.23 7.63
N ALA A 323 12.10 23.28 8.28
CA ALA A 323 10.95 24.02 7.77
C ALA A 323 11.26 25.52 7.68
N ARG A 324 11.92 26.09 8.69
CA ARG A 324 12.42 27.47 8.67
C ARG A 324 13.41 27.71 7.54
N HIS A 325 14.34 26.78 7.32
CA HIS A 325 15.35 26.90 6.26
C HIS A 325 14.70 26.96 4.87
N PHE A 326 13.72 26.12 4.60
CA PHE A 326 13.06 26.04 3.30
C PHE A 326 11.90 27.03 3.10
N HIS A 327 11.44 27.70 4.16
CA HIS A 327 10.32 28.62 4.05
C HIS A 327 10.74 29.96 3.43
N ASP A 328 10.18 30.24 2.25
CA ASP A 328 10.30 31.51 1.55
C ASP A 328 8.95 31.86 0.89
N SER A 329 8.05 32.38 1.71
CA SER A 329 6.68 32.74 1.30
C SER A 329 6.63 33.76 0.16
N ARG A 330 7.66 34.59 -0.03
CA ARG A 330 7.73 35.56 -1.14
C ARG A 330 7.85 34.88 -2.50
N ASN A 331 8.49 33.71 -2.53
CA ASN A 331 8.65 32.89 -3.72
C ASN A 331 7.66 31.71 -3.76
N GLY A 332 6.69 31.67 -2.84
CA GLY A 332 5.69 30.60 -2.76
C GLY A 332 6.26 29.24 -2.35
N GLN A 333 7.41 29.23 -1.66
CA GLN A 333 8.05 28.04 -1.10
C GLN A 333 7.75 27.96 0.41
N TYR A 334 7.33 26.78 0.87
CA TYR A 334 6.97 26.53 2.26
C TYR A 334 7.80 25.37 2.84
N GLY A 335 7.99 25.40 4.14
CA GLY A 335 8.81 24.42 4.84
C GLY A 335 8.10 23.08 5.02
N VAL A 336 6.83 23.12 5.43
CA VAL A 336 6.08 21.93 5.85
C VAL A 336 4.59 22.04 5.56
N ALA A 337 3.94 20.92 5.23
CA ALA A 337 2.48 20.81 5.10
C ALA A 337 1.93 19.61 5.88
N TRP A 338 0.71 19.75 6.41
CA TRP A 338 0.07 18.81 7.33
C TRP A 338 -1.44 19.08 7.38
N ASN A 339 -2.22 18.21 8.05
CA ASN A 339 -3.66 18.41 8.15
C ASN A 339 -3.98 19.45 9.25
N ALA A 340 -4.38 20.67 8.88
CA ALA A 340 -4.86 21.67 9.84
C ALA A 340 -6.34 22.05 9.66
N ALA A 341 -7.03 21.46 8.66
CA ALA A 341 -8.47 21.59 8.49
C ALA A 341 -9.25 21.17 9.75
N ARG A 342 -10.25 21.97 10.10
CA ARG A 342 -11.11 21.78 11.27
C ARG A 342 -11.78 20.41 11.27
N GLY A 343 -11.86 19.78 12.45
CA GLY A 343 -12.54 18.49 12.63
C GLY A 343 -11.59 17.30 12.46
N THR A 344 -12.06 16.21 11.83
CA THR A 344 -11.36 14.92 11.81
C THR A 344 -9.90 15.02 11.36
N ALA A 345 -9.61 15.86 10.36
CA ALA A 345 -8.26 16.01 9.80
C ALA A 345 -7.24 16.50 10.85
N LEU A 346 -7.50 17.64 11.50
CA LEU A 346 -6.63 18.16 12.56
C LEU A 346 -6.65 17.28 13.83
N GLY A 347 -7.80 16.68 14.15
CA GLY A 347 -7.91 15.74 15.26
C GLY A 347 -6.97 14.54 15.11
N HIS A 348 -6.85 13.99 13.90
CA HIS A 348 -5.88 12.95 13.58
C HIS A 348 -4.45 13.44 13.75
N THR A 349 -4.10 14.61 13.21
CA THR A 349 -2.75 15.14 13.37
C THR A 349 -2.38 15.29 14.84
N PHE A 350 -3.23 15.88 15.66
CA PHE A 350 -2.93 16.04 17.08
C PHE A 350 -2.73 14.72 17.81
N MET A 351 -3.59 13.74 17.55
CA MET A 351 -3.48 12.39 18.12
C MET A 351 -2.15 11.73 17.73
N MET A 352 -1.75 11.83 16.46
CA MET A 352 -0.49 11.28 15.95
C MET A 352 0.73 12.03 16.47
N THR A 353 0.63 13.35 16.64
CA THR A 353 1.66 14.15 17.29
C THR A 353 1.80 13.77 18.76
N CYS A 354 0.72 13.59 19.52
CA CYS A 354 0.80 13.09 20.90
C CYS A 354 1.57 11.76 20.97
N ALA A 355 1.33 10.87 20.01
CA ALA A 355 2.06 9.60 19.92
C ALA A 355 3.55 9.80 19.64
N ALA A 356 3.93 10.73 18.76
CA ALA A 356 5.32 11.12 18.53
C ALA A 356 5.97 11.79 19.75
N PHE A 357 5.18 12.32 20.68
CA PHE A 357 5.59 12.81 22.01
C PHE A 357 5.45 11.71 23.11
N GLY A 358 5.30 10.45 22.71
CA GLY A 358 5.39 9.30 23.59
C GLY A 358 4.16 9.04 24.45
N GLN A 359 2.98 9.53 24.07
CA GLN A 359 1.73 9.22 24.77
C GLN A 359 0.51 9.02 23.85
N PRO A 360 -0.42 8.12 24.23
CA PRO A 360 -1.76 8.06 23.63
C PRO A 360 -2.63 9.22 24.12
N ILE A 361 -3.69 9.52 23.37
CA ILE A 361 -4.71 10.52 23.76
C ILE A 361 -5.70 10.01 24.81
N ILE A 362 -5.67 8.71 25.08
CA ILE A 362 -6.46 7.99 26.07
C ILE A 362 -5.51 7.16 26.91
N ASP A 363 -5.77 7.02 28.20
CA ASP A 363 -4.99 6.17 29.09
C ASP A 363 -5.05 4.72 28.61
N LEU A 364 -3.89 4.19 28.20
CA LEU A 364 -3.71 2.82 27.75
C LEU A 364 -2.60 2.15 28.59
N PRO A 365 -2.70 0.83 28.87
CA PRO A 365 -1.63 0.10 29.53
C PRO A 365 -0.33 0.17 28.71
N ARG A 366 0.81 0.34 29.39
CA ARG A 366 2.12 0.26 28.72
C ARG A 366 2.49 -1.20 28.43
N THR A 367 3.09 -1.42 27.27
CA THR A 367 3.66 -2.72 26.87
C THR A 367 5.05 -2.52 26.28
N ALA A 368 5.76 -3.62 26.02
CA ALA A 368 6.94 -3.55 25.15
C ALA A 368 6.55 -2.93 23.80
N GLY A 369 7.36 -1.98 23.32
CA GLY A 369 7.12 -1.27 22.05
C GLY A 369 6.05 -0.17 22.08
N GLY A 370 5.39 0.10 23.22
CA GLY A 370 4.43 1.21 23.31
C GLY A 370 3.30 0.99 24.31
N PHE A 371 2.08 0.85 23.79
CA PHE A 371 0.84 0.76 24.56
C PHE A 371 -0.06 -0.36 24.04
N ASP A 372 -0.80 -1.02 24.93
CA ASP A 372 -1.78 -2.03 24.56
C ASP A 372 -3.04 -1.38 24.01
N ALA A 373 -3.32 -1.63 22.74
CA ALA A 373 -4.56 -1.24 22.07
C ALA A 373 -5.36 -2.45 21.56
N ASP A 374 -5.02 -3.66 22.02
CA ASP A 374 -5.58 -4.93 21.56
C ASP A 374 -6.62 -5.46 22.57
N HIS A 375 -6.29 -5.38 23.86
CA HIS A 375 -7.14 -5.87 24.96
C HIS A 375 -7.91 -4.73 25.62
N LEU A 376 -8.83 -4.10 24.88
CA LEU A 376 -9.52 -2.89 25.31
C LEU A 376 -10.86 -3.14 26.03
N GLU A 377 -11.35 -4.39 26.04
CA GLU A 377 -12.63 -4.70 26.67
C GLU A 377 -12.58 -4.57 28.19
N GLY A 378 -13.63 -3.97 28.77
CA GLY A 378 -13.77 -3.82 30.22
C GLY A 378 -12.88 -2.74 30.86
N GLN A 379 -12.07 -2.02 30.08
CA GLN A 379 -11.24 -0.94 30.59
C GLN A 379 -12.02 0.37 30.79
N GLU A 380 -11.71 1.09 31.87
CA GLU A 380 -12.16 2.45 32.09
C GLU A 380 -11.18 3.45 31.47
N PHE A 381 -11.53 3.94 30.28
CA PHE A 381 -10.71 4.92 29.57
C PHE A 381 -10.80 6.31 30.19
N ARG A 382 -9.65 6.98 30.32
CA ARG A 382 -9.55 8.39 30.71
C ARG A 382 -8.80 9.16 29.61
N PRO A 383 -9.29 10.32 29.15
CA PRO A 383 -8.54 11.11 28.20
C PRO A 383 -7.26 11.68 28.85
N ARG A 384 -6.23 11.88 28.03
CA ARG A 384 -4.91 12.41 28.42
C ARG A 384 -4.55 13.63 27.56
N LEU A 385 -5.56 14.46 27.28
CA LEU A 385 -5.49 15.55 26.30
C LEU A 385 -4.88 16.83 26.87
N ASP A 386 -4.85 17.01 28.19
CA ASP A 386 -4.34 18.19 28.89
C ASP A 386 -3.03 17.94 29.66
N SER A 387 -2.34 16.84 29.37
CA SER A 387 -1.04 16.54 29.96
C SER A 387 0.06 17.49 29.43
N GLU A 388 1.19 17.57 30.15
CA GLU A 388 2.36 18.35 29.71
C GLU A 388 2.87 17.91 28.32
N ARG A 389 2.81 16.61 28.01
CA ARG A 389 3.18 16.07 26.69
C ARG A 389 2.19 16.46 25.61
N ALA A 390 0.89 16.51 25.93
CA ALA A 390 -0.14 16.98 25.00
C ALA A 390 0.03 18.48 24.72
N LEU A 391 0.37 19.26 25.75
CA LEU A 391 0.70 20.67 25.62
C LEU A 391 1.89 20.89 24.69
N ALA A 392 2.99 20.16 24.90
CA ALA A 392 4.17 20.23 24.05
C ALA A 392 3.87 19.85 22.59
N ALA A 393 3.02 18.83 22.37
CA ALA A 393 2.53 18.46 21.05
C ALA A 393 1.70 19.59 20.41
N ALA A 394 0.79 20.22 21.16
CA ALA A 394 -0.03 21.32 20.67
C ALA A 394 0.81 22.56 20.31
N GLU A 395 1.80 22.90 21.15
CA GLU A 395 2.75 23.99 20.90
C GLU A 395 3.61 23.73 19.66
N TYR A 396 4.02 22.49 19.43
CA TYR A 396 4.69 22.11 18.18
C TYR A 396 3.81 22.35 16.95
N LEU A 397 2.52 22.01 17.01
CA LEU A 397 1.58 22.30 15.90
C LEU A 397 1.42 23.81 15.67
N VAL A 398 1.41 24.63 16.73
CA VAL A 398 1.42 26.09 16.60
C VAL A 398 2.70 26.56 15.91
N ARG A 399 3.88 26.03 16.27
CA ARG A 399 5.16 26.38 15.62
C ARG A 399 5.20 26.00 14.14
N LEU A 400 4.53 24.92 13.73
CA LEU A 400 4.47 24.52 12.32
C LEU A 400 3.73 25.56 11.45
N MET A 401 2.76 26.30 12.02
CA MET A 401 1.99 27.31 11.29
C MET A 401 2.89 28.36 10.64
N ASP A 402 3.96 28.77 11.32
CA ASP A 402 4.90 29.80 10.84
C ASP A 402 5.60 29.43 9.53
N TYR A 403 5.68 28.13 9.20
CA TYR A 403 6.40 27.62 8.04
C TYR A 403 5.49 26.93 7.02
N SER A 404 4.18 26.92 7.27
CA SER A 404 3.19 26.24 6.45
C SER A 404 2.63 27.16 5.33
N PRO A 405 1.99 26.58 4.29
CA PRO A 405 1.20 27.35 3.33
C PRO A 405 0.15 28.25 4.02
N PRO A 406 -0.17 29.44 3.46
CA PRO A 406 -1.10 30.39 4.07
C PRO A 406 -2.53 29.83 4.24
N ASP A 407 -2.92 28.88 3.41
CA ASP A 407 -4.21 28.20 3.41
C ASP A 407 -4.20 26.86 4.20
N ILE A 408 -3.16 26.60 5.01
CA ILE A 408 -3.00 25.34 5.77
C ILE A 408 -4.22 24.98 6.62
N LEU A 409 -4.91 25.97 7.22
CA LEU A 409 -6.12 25.76 8.03
C LEU A 409 -7.32 25.24 7.23
N SER A 410 -7.24 25.22 5.90
CA SER A 410 -8.22 24.59 5.01
C SER A 410 -7.75 23.26 4.44
N MET A 411 -6.49 22.89 4.66
CA MET A 411 -5.90 21.67 4.10
C MET A 411 -6.23 20.43 4.94
N SER A 412 -6.82 19.44 4.27
CA SER A 412 -6.97 18.08 4.78
C SER A 412 -5.97 17.16 4.07
N TRP A 413 -6.31 15.88 3.87
CA TRP A 413 -5.44 14.87 3.30
C TRP A 413 -4.97 15.18 1.87
N TYR A 414 -5.89 15.53 0.96
CA TYR A 414 -5.55 15.69 -0.46
C TYR A 414 -4.94 17.07 -0.75
N GLU A 415 -5.40 18.11 -0.06
CA GLU A 415 -4.93 19.47 -0.28
C GLU A 415 -3.46 19.64 0.08
N ARG A 416 -2.96 18.94 1.13
CA ARG A 416 -1.56 19.04 1.55
C ARG A 416 -0.57 18.32 0.63
N VAL A 417 -0.99 17.26 -0.08
CA VAL A 417 -0.11 16.47 -0.95
C VAL A 417 0.17 17.17 -2.28
N ARG A 418 -0.80 17.95 -2.79
CA ARG A 418 -0.63 18.71 -4.03
C ARG A 418 0.55 19.70 -4.03
N PRO A 419 0.68 20.60 -3.03
CA PRO A 419 1.79 21.54 -3.00
C PRO A 419 3.13 20.83 -2.78
N PHE A 420 3.17 19.72 -2.03
CA PHE A 420 4.35 18.84 -1.94
C PHE A 420 4.74 18.23 -3.29
N ALA A 421 3.78 17.62 -4.00
CA ALA A 421 3.98 17.02 -5.32
C ALA A 421 4.51 18.04 -6.35
N SER A 422 3.97 19.27 -6.32
CA SER A 422 4.39 20.38 -7.19
C SER A 422 5.73 21.03 -6.78
N GLY A 423 6.35 20.58 -5.68
CA GLY A 423 7.63 21.07 -5.18
C GLY A 423 7.59 22.36 -4.36
N LYS A 424 6.40 22.90 -4.06
CA LYS A 424 6.22 24.11 -3.24
C LYS A 424 6.43 23.89 -1.75
N VAL A 425 6.53 22.64 -1.30
CA VAL A 425 6.71 22.29 0.11
C VAL A 425 7.87 21.32 0.23
N ALA A 426 8.80 21.57 1.16
CA ALA A 426 9.97 20.72 1.37
C ALA A 426 9.66 19.42 2.13
N MET A 427 8.69 19.47 3.05
CA MET A 427 8.29 18.35 3.91
C MET A 427 6.77 18.25 4.04
N ALA A 428 6.24 17.04 4.18
CA ALA A 428 4.82 16.85 4.48
C ALA A 428 4.58 15.64 5.36
N TYR A 429 3.79 15.79 6.42
CA TYR A 429 3.19 14.62 7.08
C TYR A 429 2.20 13.99 6.12
N GLY A 430 2.20 12.66 5.95
CA GLY A 430 1.75 11.97 4.74
C GLY A 430 1.36 10.51 4.91
N TYR A 431 0.10 10.13 4.62
CA TYR A 431 -0.25 8.71 4.49
C TYR A 431 0.32 8.13 3.20
N THR A 432 0.92 6.95 3.27
CA THR A 432 1.49 6.27 2.09
C THR A 432 0.47 6.05 0.97
N LEU A 433 -0.83 5.93 1.28
CA LEU A 433 -1.91 5.82 0.29
C LEU A 433 -1.99 7.02 -0.66
N LEU A 434 -1.43 8.18 -0.27
CA LEU A 434 -1.40 9.41 -1.07
C LEU A 434 -0.09 9.58 -1.85
N ALA A 435 0.91 8.72 -1.65
CA ALA A 435 2.11 8.70 -2.47
C ALA A 435 1.88 8.55 -3.98
N PRO A 436 0.82 7.86 -4.47
CA PRO A 436 0.53 7.80 -5.91
C PRO A 436 0.46 9.18 -6.59
N TYR A 437 0.04 10.23 -5.87
CA TYR A 437 -0.07 11.59 -6.41
C TYR A 437 1.25 12.22 -6.82
N PHE A 438 2.39 11.68 -6.36
CA PHE A 438 3.71 12.15 -6.74
C PHE A 438 4.69 11.04 -7.14
N GLU A 439 4.33 9.76 -6.96
CA GLU A 439 5.14 8.64 -7.44
C GLU A 439 4.73 8.12 -8.81
N LEU A 440 3.49 8.38 -9.27
CA LEU A 440 3.03 7.88 -10.58
C LEU A 440 3.15 8.91 -11.71
N ASP A 441 3.18 10.20 -11.38
CA ASP A 441 3.41 11.26 -12.37
C ASP A 441 4.91 11.55 -12.48
N GLU A 442 5.56 11.03 -13.52
CA GLU A 442 6.99 11.23 -13.81
C GLU A 442 7.35 12.71 -14.03
N THR A 443 6.37 13.57 -14.35
CA THR A 443 6.61 14.99 -14.57
C THR A 443 6.62 15.81 -13.29
N CYS A 444 6.15 15.24 -12.17
CA CYS A 444 6.06 15.99 -10.93
C CYS A 444 7.45 16.12 -10.25
N PRO A 445 7.80 17.29 -9.69
CA PRO A 445 9.10 17.51 -9.05
C PRO A 445 9.47 16.53 -7.93
N ALA A 446 8.47 15.97 -7.23
CA ALA A 446 8.66 15.03 -6.13
C ALA A 446 8.89 13.58 -6.61
N HIS A 447 8.65 13.26 -7.89
CA HIS A 447 8.89 11.94 -8.46
C HIS A 447 10.36 11.55 -8.36
N GLY A 448 10.65 10.35 -7.83
CA GLY A 448 12.01 9.86 -7.54
C GLY A 448 12.77 10.63 -6.43
N ASN A 449 12.28 11.81 -6.05
CA ASN A 449 12.95 12.76 -5.16
C ASN A 449 12.35 12.81 -3.74
N THR A 450 11.48 11.87 -3.40
CA THR A 450 10.88 11.78 -2.06
C THR A 450 11.62 10.75 -1.20
N GLY A 451 11.83 11.09 0.07
CA GLY A 451 12.24 10.17 1.13
C GLY A 451 11.16 10.07 2.19
N TYR A 452 11.17 8.96 2.92
CA TYR A 452 10.12 8.58 3.87
C TYR A 452 10.73 8.30 5.24
N LEU A 453 10.18 8.94 6.26
CA LEU A 453 10.62 8.78 7.65
C LEU A 453 9.41 8.46 8.53
N PRO A 454 9.60 7.76 9.66
CA PRO A 454 8.58 7.77 10.70
C PRO A 454 8.34 9.21 11.18
N HIS A 455 7.28 9.46 11.94
CA HIS A 455 7.06 10.75 12.57
C HIS A 455 8.30 11.12 13.40
N PRO A 456 8.91 12.29 13.13
CA PRO A 456 9.99 12.81 13.96
C PRO A 456 9.51 12.96 15.39
N HIS A 457 10.31 12.48 16.35
CA HIS A 457 9.87 12.37 17.72
C HIS A 457 10.01 13.68 18.49
N GLY A 458 9.08 13.93 19.41
CA GLY A 458 9.19 15.00 20.39
C GLY A 458 10.07 14.62 21.57
N PRO A 459 10.23 15.53 22.56
CA PRO A 459 10.85 15.20 23.84
C PRO A 459 10.19 13.98 24.48
N GLU A 460 11.00 13.04 24.97
CA GLU A 460 10.56 11.77 25.60
C GLU A 460 9.71 10.85 24.71
N GLY A 461 9.59 11.18 23.42
CA GLY A 461 8.99 10.34 22.40
C GLY A 461 10.00 9.40 21.74
N ALA A 462 9.48 8.56 20.85
CA ALA A 462 10.27 7.70 19.97
C ALA A 462 9.72 7.83 18.54
N PRO A 463 10.54 7.55 17.51
CA PRO A 463 10.06 7.49 16.14
C PRO A 463 8.87 6.53 16.03
N ILE A 464 7.81 6.98 15.38
CA ILE A 464 6.59 6.19 15.22
C ILE A 464 5.97 6.40 13.85
N ALA A 465 5.44 5.35 13.24
CA ALA A 465 4.67 5.38 12.02
C ALA A 465 3.24 4.92 12.36
N PRO A 466 2.33 5.84 12.74
CA PRO A 466 0.96 5.50 13.10
C PRO A 466 0.25 4.85 11.92
N VAL A 467 -0.20 3.61 12.11
CA VAL A 467 -0.92 2.87 11.08
C VAL A 467 -2.31 3.45 10.87
N GLY A 468 -2.63 3.76 9.62
CA GLY A 468 -4.00 3.92 9.16
C GLY A 468 -4.36 2.91 8.07
N GLY A 469 -5.46 3.22 7.38
CA GLY A 469 -5.98 2.39 6.30
C GLY A 469 -7.29 1.74 6.65
N TYR A 470 -7.70 0.81 5.78
CA TYR A 470 -9.02 0.23 5.79
C TYR A 470 -8.97 -1.30 5.87
N VAL A 471 -9.87 -1.84 6.68
CA VAL A 471 -10.16 -3.27 6.75
C VAL A 471 -11.48 -3.56 6.08
N LEU A 472 -11.61 -4.73 5.47
CA LEU A 472 -12.88 -5.21 4.92
C LEU A 472 -13.56 -6.14 5.93
N ALA A 473 -14.83 -5.84 6.23
CA ALA A 473 -15.66 -6.57 7.19
C ALA A 473 -16.96 -7.06 6.54
N VAL A 474 -17.51 -8.15 7.09
CA VAL A 474 -18.84 -8.67 6.71
C VAL A 474 -19.89 -8.11 7.69
N PRO A 475 -20.91 -7.37 7.22
CA PRO A 475 -21.96 -6.84 8.09
C PRO A 475 -22.75 -7.95 8.80
N THR A 476 -23.14 -7.72 10.06
CA THR A 476 -23.97 -8.68 10.83
C THR A 476 -25.35 -8.87 10.22
N ASN A 477 -25.94 -7.81 9.66
CA ASN A 477 -27.26 -7.85 9.03
C ASN A 477 -27.22 -8.32 7.55
N LEU A 478 -26.12 -8.92 7.09
CA LEU A 478 -26.05 -9.56 5.78
C LEU A 478 -26.97 -10.78 5.74
N ALA A 479 -27.66 -10.98 4.61
CA ALA A 479 -28.49 -12.17 4.42
C ALA A 479 -27.62 -13.44 4.47
N GLU A 480 -28.07 -14.44 5.23
CA GLU A 480 -27.31 -15.66 5.53
C GLU A 480 -26.83 -16.40 4.26
N ASP A 481 -27.66 -16.46 3.23
CA ASP A 481 -27.35 -17.08 1.93
C ASP A 481 -26.22 -16.37 1.15
N ARG A 482 -25.83 -15.15 1.58
CA ARG A 482 -24.76 -14.36 0.97
C ARG A 482 -23.46 -14.38 1.75
N VAL A 483 -23.46 -14.83 3.01
CA VAL A 483 -22.28 -14.79 3.90
C VAL A 483 -21.13 -15.60 3.32
N ALA A 484 -21.39 -16.83 2.85
CA ALA A 484 -20.35 -17.67 2.25
C ALA A 484 -19.71 -17.01 1.02
N GLY A 485 -20.52 -16.36 0.15
CA GLY A 485 -20.00 -15.63 -1.00
C GLY A 485 -19.17 -14.39 -0.60
N ALA A 486 -19.60 -13.67 0.43
CA ALA A 486 -18.86 -12.52 0.95
C ALA A 486 -17.50 -12.94 1.54
N VAL A 487 -17.44 -14.07 2.26
CA VAL A 487 -16.20 -14.65 2.80
C VAL A 487 -15.21 -15.01 1.68
N GLU A 488 -15.66 -15.69 0.63
CA GLU A 488 -14.77 -16.03 -0.49
C GLU A 488 -14.28 -14.78 -1.23
N ALA A 489 -15.13 -13.76 -1.39
CA ALA A 489 -14.71 -12.48 -1.96
C ALA A 489 -13.70 -11.74 -1.06
N LEU A 490 -13.92 -11.76 0.26
CA LEU A 490 -13.02 -11.17 1.26
C LEU A 490 -11.62 -11.79 1.17
N ILE A 491 -11.53 -13.13 1.14
CA ILE A 491 -10.27 -13.86 0.99
C ILE A 491 -9.62 -13.52 -0.35
N ALA A 492 -10.39 -13.54 -1.45
CA ALA A 492 -9.86 -13.25 -2.78
C ALA A 492 -9.26 -11.83 -2.86
N PHE A 493 -9.97 -10.80 -2.38
CA PHE A 493 -9.53 -9.41 -2.46
C PHE A 493 -8.39 -9.04 -1.50
N THR A 494 -8.19 -9.83 -0.45
CA THR A 494 -7.11 -9.64 0.53
C THR A 494 -5.98 -10.65 0.38
N SER A 495 -6.00 -11.47 -0.68
CA SER A 495 -4.92 -12.42 -1.00
C SER A 495 -3.63 -11.71 -1.43
N PRO A 496 -2.44 -12.34 -1.26
CA PRO A 496 -1.17 -11.76 -1.73
C PRO A 496 -1.21 -11.39 -3.22
N ALA A 497 -1.78 -12.25 -4.07
CA ALA A 497 -1.89 -12.00 -5.50
C ALA A 497 -2.79 -10.80 -5.84
N ALA A 498 -3.91 -10.63 -5.14
CA ALA A 498 -4.75 -9.45 -5.31
C ALA A 498 -4.04 -8.18 -4.82
N GLN A 499 -3.38 -8.23 -3.66
CA GLN A 499 -2.61 -7.11 -3.10
C GLN A 499 -1.43 -6.69 -3.98
N LYS A 500 -0.75 -7.65 -4.62
CA LYS A 500 0.23 -7.38 -5.68
C LYS A 500 -0.41 -6.67 -6.88
N LEU A 501 -1.58 -7.13 -7.32
CA LEU A 501 -2.32 -6.48 -8.42
C LEU A 501 -2.69 -5.02 -8.06
N TYR A 502 -3.11 -4.76 -6.81
CA TYR A 502 -3.32 -3.40 -6.30
C TYR A 502 -2.04 -2.55 -6.43
N ALA A 503 -0.90 -3.07 -5.97
CA ALA A 503 0.38 -2.36 -5.99
C ALA A 503 0.84 -2.04 -7.43
N GLN A 504 0.81 -3.03 -8.32
CA GLN A 504 1.20 -2.90 -9.72
C GLN A 504 0.36 -1.88 -10.51
N ASN A 505 -0.85 -1.58 -10.04
CA ASN A 505 -1.77 -0.66 -10.69
C ASN A 505 -1.96 0.64 -9.92
N GLY A 506 -0.97 1.00 -9.10
CA GLY A 506 -0.82 2.35 -8.55
C GLY A 506 -1.03 2.45 -7.04
N SER A 507 -1.44 1.40 -6.35
CA SER A 507 -1.49 1.43 -4.88
C SER A 507 -0.07 1.47 -4.29
N ARG A 508 0.15 2.31 -3.26
CA ARG A 508 1.42 2.36 -2.49
C ARG A 508 1.24 1.84 -1.07
N THR A 509 0.36 0.87 -0.93
CA THR A 509 0.04 0.21 0.34
C THR A 509 0.14 -1.29 0.13
N ALA A 510 0.83 -1.97 1.05
CA ALA A 510 0.85 -3.42 1.11
C ALA A 510 0.50 -3.79 2.55
N PRO A 511 -0.61 -4.50 2.80
CA PRO A 511 -0.91 -4.98 4.14
C PRO A 511 -0.14 -6.25 4.51
N ARG A 512 0.57 -6.87 3.56
CA ARG A 512 1.26 -8.15 3.69
C ARG A 512 2.76 -8.02 3.46
N TYR A 513 3.56 -8.69 4.29
CA TYR A 513 5.01 -8.78 4.16
C TYR A 513 5.42 -9.45 2.84
N SER A 514 4.76 -10.56 2.45
CA SER A 514 5.06 -11.23 1.18
C SER A 514 4.95 -10.30 -0.03
N VAL A 515 3.95 -9.41 -0.01
CA VAL A 515 3.69 -8.45 -1.10
C VAL A 515 4.75 -7.36 -1.11
N GLY A 516 5.15 -6.82 0.05
CA GLY A 516 6.25 -5.85 0.14
C GLY A 516 7.60 -6.42 -0.28
N ALA A 517 7.82 -7.71 -0.04
CA ALA A 517 9.04 -8.44 -0.39
C ALA A 517 9.08 -8.96 -1.85
N ASP A 518 7.93 -8.99 -2.55
CA ASP A 518 7.86 -9.40 -3.95
C ASP A 518 8.72 -8.47 -4.83
N PRO A 519 9.64 -8.98 -5.66
CA PRO A 519 10.56 -8.14 -6.43
C PRO A 519 9.88 -7.16 -7.37
N GLU A 520 8.76 -7.55 -7.98
CA GLU A 520 8.02 -6.68 -8.89
C GLU A 520 7.35 -5.55 -8.11
N VAL A 521 6.84 -5.81 -6.91
CA VAL A 521 6.22 -4.78 -6.05
C VAL A 521 7.27 -3.87 -5.44
N HIS A 522 8.33 -4.45 -4.89
CA HIS A 522 9.46 -3.74 -4.30
C HIS A 522 10.09 -2.76 -5.29
N GLY A 523 10.25 -3.18 -6.56
CA GLY A 523 10.78 -2.33 -7.63
C GLY A 523 9.90 -1.13 -8.00
N LEU A 524 8.62 -1.09 -7.60
CA LEU A 524 7.74 0.03 -7.93
C LEU A 524 8.00 1.26 -7.06
N SER A 525 8.35 1.09 -5.77
CA SER A 525 8.61 2.20 -4.85
C SER A 525 9.31 1.72 -3.57
N ALA A 526 10.21 2.58 -3.09
CA ALA A 526 10.92 2.41 -1.82
C ALA A 526 9.98 2.43 -0.58
N ILE A 527 8.71 2.87 -0.71
CA ILE A 527 7.75 2.84 0.40
C ILE A 527 7.58 1.42 0.95
N PHE A 528 7.50 0.41 0.08
CA PHE A 528 7.24 -0.95 0.52
C PHE A 528 8.33 -1.45 1.47
N GLU A 529 9.59 -1.31 1.05
CA GLU A 529 10.74 -1.64 1.89
C GLU A 529 10.79 -0.79 3.17
N THR A 530 10.54 0.52 3.03
CA THR A 530 10.62 1.44 4.17
C THR A 530 9.60 1.08 5.25
N VAL A 531 8.36 0.75 4.86
CA VAL A 531 7.30 0.36 5.79
C VAL A 531 7.59 -1.00 6.42
N ASP A 532 8.10 -1.97 5.66
CA ASP A 532 8.54 -3.26 6.21
C ASP A 532 9.64 -3.06 7.25
N GLN A 533 10.66 -2.26 6.95
CA GLN A 533 11.73 -1.92 7.88
C GLN A 533 11.22 -1.19 9.13
N MET A 534 10.22 -0.31 9.01
CA MET A 534 9.56 0.32 10.17
C MET A 534 8.83 -0.71 11.02
N SER A 535 8.19 -1.70 10.39
CA SER A 535 7.57 -2.78 11.13
C SER A 535 8.59 -3.62 11.89
N TRP A 536 9.73 -3.96 11.28
CA TRP A 536 10.79 -4.74 11.93
C TRP A 536 11.47 -3.99 13.09
N ARG A 537 11.44 -2.66 13.06
CA ARG A 537 11.98 -1.78 14.12
C ARG A 537 10.95 -1.42 15.20
N ASP A 538 9.76 -2.02 15.18
CA ASP A 538 8.63 -1.68 16.04
C ASP A 538 8.19 -0.20 15.95
N GLU A 539 8.48 0.48 14.85
CA GLU A 539 8.05 1.87 14.60
C GLU A 539 6.62 1.90 14.03
N LEU A 540 6.22 0.87 13.27
CA LEU A 540 4.87 0.75 12.72
C LEU A 540 3.88 0.35 13.82
N GLN A 541 3.03 1.28 14.25
CA GLN A 541 2.21 1.11 15.47
C GLN A 541 0.74 1.51 15.26
N PHE A 542 -0.19 0.74 15.84
CA PHE A 542 -1.62 1.02 15.74
C PHE A 542 -2.20 1.66 17.02
N TRP A 543 -1.52 1.52 18.17
CA TRP A 543 -1.96 2.13 19.43
C TRP A 543 -2.18 3.65 19.40
N PRO A 544 -1.55 4.46 18.51
CA PRO A 544 -1.89 5.88 18.40
C PRO A 544 -3.35 6.12 18.02
N ARG A 545 -4.00 5.15 17.36
CA ARG A 545 -5.40 5.22 16.93
C ARG A 545 -6.19 4.06 17.57
N PRO A 546 -6.32 4.02 18.90
CA PRO A 546 -6.90 2.86 19.58
C PRO A 546 -8.37 2.68 19.13
N PRO A 547 -8.81 1.46 18.81
CA PRO A 547 -10.13 1.22 18.24
C PRO A 547 -11.25 1.29 19.30
N ILE A 548 -11.24 2.25 20.23
CA ILE A 548 -12.33 2.41 21.21
C ILE A 548 -13.59 2.99 20.56
N PRO A 549 -14.81 2.67 21.02
CA PRO A 549 -16.04 3.10 20.35
C PRO A 549 -16.21 4.62 20.20
N GLN A 550 -15.72 5.40 21.17
CA GLN A 550 -15.84 6.86 21.19
C GLN A 550 -14.71 7.58 20.44
N ILE A 551 -13.75 6.87 19.85
CA ILE A 551 -12.51 7.48 19.34
C ILE A 551 -12.78 8.55 18.29
N SER A 552 -13.75 8.34 17.39
CA SER A 552 -14.11 9.31 16.35
C SER A 552 -14.67 10.62 16.92
N ASP A 553 -15.42 10.56 18.01
CA ASP A 553 -15.94 11.76 18.68
C ASP A 553 -14.82 12.54 19.38
N ILE A 554 -13.89 11.84 20.02
CA ILE A 554 -12.73 12.45 20.68
C ILE A 554 -11.83 13.13 19.65
N ILE A 555 -11.52 12.45 18.54
CA ILE A 555 -10.78 13.03 17.41
C ILE A 555 -11.44 14.32 16.91
N ARG A 556 -12.77 14.29 16.72
CA ARG A 556 -13.53 15.46 16.25
C ARG A 556 -13.52 16.60 17.28
N ILE A 557 -13.58 16.29 18.58
CA ILE A 557 -13.43 17.28 19.66
C ILE A 557 -12.07 17.96 19.57
N CYS A 558 -10.98 17.18 19.53
CA CYS A 558 -9.62 17.70 19.39
C CYS A 558 -9.50 18.59 18.16
N GLY A 559 -9.97 18.13 17.00
CA GLY A 559 -9.91 18.89 15.76
C GLY A 559 -10.74 20.17 15.74
N HIS A 560 -11.73 20.33 16.61
CA HIS A 560 -12.46 21.58 16.77
C HIS A 560 -11.71 22.54 17.71
N GLU A 561 -11.34 22.07 18.91
CA GLU A 561 -10.68 22.91 19.92
C GLU A 561 -9.30 23.38 19.44
N LEU A 562 -8.53 22.49 18.82
CA LEU A 562 -7.20 22.85 18.32
C LEU A 562 -7.27 23.72 17.08
N HIS A 563 -8.34 23.68 16.30
CA HIS A 563 -8.47 24.60 15.17
C HIS A 563 -8.66 26.03 15.67
N ASP A 564 -9.45 26.22 16.72
CA ASP A 564 -9.62 27.53 17.36
C ASP A 564 -8.31 27.99 18.03
N MET A 565 -7.52 27.05 18.60
CA MET A 565 -6.16 27.31 19.06
C MET A 565 -5.24 27.82 17.93
N LEU A 566 -5.19 27.12 16.78
CA LEU A 566 -4.34 27.51 15.65
C LEU A 566 -4.76 28.85 15.02
N ARG A 567 -6.03 29.25 15.19
CA ARG A 567 -6.54 30.57 14.80
C ARG A 567 -6.19 31.68 15.81
N GLY A 568 -5.61 31.34 16.95
CA GLY A 568 -5.30 32.28 18.04
C GLY A 568 -6.52 32.72 18.86
N ILE A 569 -7.63 31.97 18.80
CA ILE A 569 -8.86 32.29 19.55
C ILE A 569 -8.70 31.95 21.03
N ALA A 570 -7.95 30.88 21.34
CA ALA A 570 -7.67 30.45 22.70
C ALA A 570 -6.25 29.90 22.81
N PRO A 571 -5.57 30.05 23.96
CA PRO A 571 -4.23 29.49 24.13
C PRO A 571 -4.26 27.95 24.14
N PRO A 572 -3.10 27.29 23.92
CA PRO A 572 -3.02 25.84 23.89
C PRO A 572 -3.57 25.17 25.16
N ALA A 573 -3.15 25.60 26.35
CA ALA A 573 -3.58 25.00 27.61
C ALA A 573 -5.11 25.03 27.79
N ASP A 574 -5.76 26.16 27.51
CA ASP A 574 -7.23 26.28 27.64
C ASP A 574 -7.96 25.39 26.62
N SER A 575 -7.42 25.30 25.40
CA SER A 575 -7.99 24.48 24.33
C SER A 575 -7.90 22.99 24.66
N LEU A 576 -6.78 22.56 25.23
CA LEU A 576 -6.59 21.19 25.71
C LEU A 576 -7.47 20.87 26.91
N ALA A 577 -7.62 21.78 27.88
CA ALA A 577 -8.51 21.59 29.02
C ALA A 577 -9.99 21.46 28.58
N ARG A 578 -10.43 22.24 27.58
CA ARG A 578 -11.77 22.08 26.98
C ARG A 578 -11.92 20.75 26.24
N ALA A 579 -10.90 20.34 25.48
CA ALA A 579 -10.91 19.05 24.79
C ALA A 579 -10.99 17.87 25.77
N GLN A 580 -10.19 17.92 26.85
CA GLN A 580 -10.21 16.97 27.96
C GLN A 580 -11.62 16.84 28.56
N ALA A 581 -12.19 17.95 29.03
CA ALA A 581 -13.51 17.94 29.66
C ALA A 581 -14.61 17.36 28.75
N ARG A 582 -14.60 17.75 27.46
CA ARG A 582 -15.57 17.24 26.47
C ARG A 582 -15.35 15.76 26.16
N ALA A 583 -14.11 15.27 26.14
CA ALA A 583 -13.81 13.86 25.95
C ALA A 583 -14.25 13.01 27.16
N GLU A 584 -14.08 13.50 28.39
CA GLU A 584 -14.60 12.85 29.60
C GLU A 584 -16.13 12.71 29.56
N GLU A 585 -16.84 13.76 29.13
CA GLU A 585 -18.30 13.71 28.96
C GLU A 585 -18.74 12.65 27.94
N ILE A 586 -18.00 12.50 26.83
CA ILE A 586 -18.29 11.49 25.82
C ILE A 586 -18.04 10.07 26.36
N LEU A 587 -16.95 9.85 27.09
CA LEU A 587 -16.64 8.53 27.66
C LEU A 587 -17.63 8.10 28.76
N ARG A 588 -18.26 9.05 29.46
CA ARG A 588 -19.33 8.76 30.44
C ARG A 588 -20.67 8.40 29.80
N LYS A 589 -20.88 8.69 28.50
CA LYS A 589 -22.14 8.37 27.84
C LYS A 589 -22.22 6.88 27.52
N PRO A 590 -23.38 6.23 27.74
CA PRO A 590 -23.57 4.86 27.32
C PRO A 590 -23.44 4.73 25.81
N LEU A 591 -22.87 3.63 25.35
CA LEU A 591 -22.82 3.28 23.94
C LEU A 591 -24.26 3.01 23.47
N THR A 592 -24.82 3.92 22.68
CA THR A 592 -26.14 3.78 22.06
C THR A 592 -26.08 3.06 20.73
#